data_AF-X1QUG1-F1
#
_entry.id   AF-X1QUG1-F1
#
_cell.length_a   1.000
_cell.length_b   1.000
_cell.length_c   1.000
_cell.angle_alpha   90.00
_cell.angle_beta   90.00
_cell.angle_gamma   90.00
#
_symmetry.space_group_name_H-M   'P 1'
#
loop_
_entity.id
_entity.type
_entity.pdbx_description
1 polymer ?
#
loop_
_entity_poly.entity_id
_entity_poly.type
_entity_poly.pdbx_seq_one_letter_code
_entity_poly.pdbx_strand_id
1 'polypeptide(L)'
;MDEIHRFNKAQQDAFLPYVEDGTIVLIGATTENPSFEVISPLLSRSTVYILEPLSSEDLKNILKKALPDKEKGLGKYKQKLEPKVLDFIIELAYGDARIALNVLEFAVITTKPDTQGVRNITLKIIEEVVQKRYLR
;
A
#
# COMPACT_ATOMS: atom_id res chain seq x y z
N MET A 1 -1.67 3.43 -15.50
CA MET A 1 -0.76 2.36 -15.93
C MET A 1 0.21 2.09 -14.79
N ASP A 2 -0.02 1.01 -14.05
CA ASP A 2 0.87 0.62 -12.96
C ASP A 2 2.05 -0.18 -13.52
N GLU A 3 3.20 -0.07 -12.85
CA GLU A 3 4.48 -0.68 -13.26
C GLU A 3 4.81 -0.50 -14.76
N ILE A 4 4.77 0.75 -15.23
CA ILE A 4 4.98 1.09 -16.66
C ILE A 4 6.34 0.62 -17.21
N HIS A 5 7.34 0.42 -16.34
CA HIS A 5 8.63 -0.16 -16.69
C HIS A 5 8.54 -1.59 -17.25
N ARG A 6 7.46 -2.34 -16.98
CA ARG A 6 7.27 -3.69 -17.54
C ARG A 6 6.94 -3.70 -19.03
N PHE A 7 6.62 -2.53 -19.61
CA PHE A 7 6.22 -2.42 -21.00
C PHE A 7 7.45 -2.20 -21.88
N ASN A 8 7.58 -3.01 -22.92
CA ASN A 8 8.65 -2.80 -23.88
C ASN A 8 8.43 -1.51 -24.69
N LYS A 9 9.48 -1.04 -25.39
CA LYS A 9 9.45 0.23 -26.14
C LYS A 9 8.29 0.32 -27.12
N ALA A 10 8.01 -0.73 -27.89
CA ALA A 10 6.93 -0.73 -28.87
C ALA A 10 5.55 -0.62 -28.22
N GLN A 11 5.36 -1.25 -27.06
CA GLN A 11 4.12 -1.12 -26.28
C GLN A 11 3.97 0.29 -25.69
N GLN A 12 5.07 0.93 -25.30
CA GLN A 12 5.06 2.32 -24.84
C GLN A 12 4.76 3.30 -25.98
N ASP A 13 5.40 3.12 -27.15
CA ASP A 13 5.17 3.95 -28.35
C ASP A 13 3.69 3.94 -28.78
N ALA A 14 2.99 2.82 -28.57
CA ALA A 14 1.57 2.69 -28.90
C ALA A 14 0.67 3.69 -28.15
N PHE A 15 1.12 4.27 -27.03
CA PHE A 15 0.35 5.29 -26.31
C PHE A 15 0.49 6.70 -26.90
N LEU A 16 1.56 6.98 -27.65
CA LEU A 16 1.91 8.35 -28.07
C LEU A 16 0.80 9.09 -28.82
N PRO A 17 0.15 8.49 -29.85
CA PRO A 17 -0.87 9.21 -30.61
C PRO A 17 -2.02 9.71 -29.72
N TYR A 18 -2.44 8.87 -28.77
CA TYR A 18 -3.56 9.15 -27.86
C TYR A 18 -3.19 10.14 -26.74
N VAL A 19 -1.91 10.20 -26.36
CA VAL A 19 -1.40 11.22 -25.42
C VAL A 19 -1.28 12.57 -26.13
N GLU A 20 -0.83 12.58 -27.38
CA GLU A 20 -0.58 13.79 -28.15
C GLU A 20 -1.86 14.48 -28.61
N ASP A 21 -2.86 13.72 -29.04
CA ASP A 21 -4.15 14.26 -29.48
C ASP A 21 -5.13 14.52 -28.32
N GLY A 22 -4.73 14.18 -27.08
CA GLY A 22 -5.51 14.38 -25.88
C GLY A 22 -6.64 13.37 -25.66
N THR A 23 -6.70 12.29 -26.44
CA THR A 23 -7.66 11.19 -26.24
C THR A 23 -7.52 10.56 -24.85
N ILE A 24 -6.29 10.49 -24.31
CA ILE A 24 -6.03 10.00 -22.95
C ILE A 24 -5.15 10.95 -22.14
N VAL A 25 -5.39 10.97 -20.83
CA VAL A 25 -4.42 11.47 -19.84
C VAL A 25 -3.69 10.26 -19.27
N LEU A 26 -2.43 10.06 -19.66
CA LEU A 26 -1.63 8.94 -19.19
C LEU A 26 -1.06 9.23 -17.80
N ILE A 27 -1.46 8.41 -16.81
CA ILE A 27 -0.82 8.36 -15.49
C ILE A 27 -0.05 7.04 -15.40
N GLY A 28 1.28 7.14 -15.42
CA GLY A 28 2.21 6.02 -15.24
C GLY A 28 2.75 5.97 -13.82
N ALA A 29 2.87 4.78 -13.24
CA ALA A 29 3.54 4.55 -11.96
C ALA A 29 4.68 3.54 -12.13
N THR A 30 5.78 3.75 -11.41
CA THR A 30 6.94 2.85 -11.40
C THR A 30 7.73 3.03 -10.10
N THR A 31 8.36 1.95 -9.63
CA THR A 31 9.37 1.98 -8.56
C THR A 31 10.79 2.15 -9.11
N GLU A 32 10.98 1.93 -10.41
CA GLU A 32 12.25 2.06 -11.12
C GLU A 32 12.52 3.50 -11.58
N ASN A 33 13.77 3.80 -11.89
CA ASN A 33 14.13 5.12 -12.40
C ASN A 33 13.51 5.37 -13.80
N PRO A 34 12.59 6.34 -13.93
CA PRO A 34 11.82 6.53 -15.16
C PRO A 34 12.70 6.92 -16.36
N SER A 35 13.85 7.56 -16.15
CA SER A 35 14.76 7.97 -17.22
C SER A 35 15.40 6.79 -17.97
N PHE A 36 15.40 5.59 -17.38
CA PHE A 36 15.90 4.37 -18.02
C PHE A 36 14.77 3.51 -18.60
N GLU A 37 13.65 3.44 -17.91
CA GLU A 37 12.57 2.49 -18.20
C GLU A 37 11.45 3.06 -19.08
N VAL A 38 11.32 4.39 -19.16
CA VAL A 38 10.30 5.04 -19.99
C VAL A 38 10.96 5.67 -21.21
N ILE A 39 10.37 5.45 -22.38
CA ILE A 39 10.88 6.01 -23.63
C ILE A 39 10.87 7.54 -23.60
N SER A 40 11.91 8.16 -24.18
CA SER A 40 12.07 9.62 -24.18
C SER A 40 10.85 10.39 -24.72
N PRO A 41 10.12 9.93 -25.77
CA PRO A 41 8.93 10.62 -26.26
C PRO A 41 7.77 10.69 -25.25
N LEU A 42 7.56 9.65 -24.43
CA LEU A 42 6.53 9.69 -23.38
C LEU A 42 6.99 10.56 -22.20
N LEU A 43 8.26 10.45 -21.81
CA LEU A 43 8.83 11.30 -20.76
C LEU A 43 8.73 12.77 -21.10
N SER A 44 9.00 13.17 -22.35
CA SER A 44 8.94 14.57 -22.76
C SER A 44 7.51 15.14 -22.76
N ARG A 45 6.49 14.29 -22.65
CA ARG A 45 5.05 14.65 -22.59
C ARG A 45 4.44 14.40 -21.21
N SER A 46 5.24 13.96 -20.25
CA SER A 46 4.80 13.60 -18.91
C SER A 46 5.42 14.54 -17.88
N THR A 47 4.66 14.86 -16.84
CA THR A 47 5.24 15.46 -15.62
C THR A 47 5.69 14.34 -14.69
N VAL A 48 6.97 14.35 -14.31
CA VAL A 48 7.53 13.34 -13.40
C VAL A 48 7.42 13.83 -11.97
N TYR A 49 6.75 13.04 -11.12
CA TYR A 49 6.66 13.26 -9.68
C TYR A 49 7.40 12.15 -8.95
N ILE A 50 8.25 12.55 -8.00
CA ILE A 50 8.89 11.61 -7.07
C ILE A 50 7.99 11.54 -5.83
N LEU A 51 7.57 10.33 -5.47
CA LEU A 51 6.82 10.07 -4.25
C LEU A 51 7.79 9.58 -3.18
N GLU A 52 7.76 10.24 -2.04
CA GLU A 52 8.55 9.86 -0.87
C GLU A 52 7.81 8.81 -0.03
N PRO A 53 8.53 7.95 0.72
CA PRO A 53 7.92 7.08 1.71
C PRO A 53 7.06 7.86 2.70
N LEU A 54 5.96 7.25 3.16
CA LEU A 54 5.05 7.91 4.09
C LEU A 54 5.70 8.12 5.46
N SER A 55 5.36 9.23 6.10
CA SER A 55 5.76 9.47 7.49
C SER A 55 5.04 8.51 8.44
N SER A 56 5.61 8.31 9.64
CA SER A 56 4.96 7.53 10.69
C SER A 56 3.58 8.08 11.06
N GLU A 57 3.38 9.39 11.00
CA GLU A 57 2.08 10.03 11.30
C GLU A 57 1.07 9.78 10.18
N ASP A 58 1.47 9.84 8.92
CA ASP A 58 0.60 9.51 7.79
C ASP A 58 0.14 8.06 7.85
N LEU A 59 1.07 7.13 8.13
CA LEU A 59 0.74 5.72 8.32
C LEU A 59 -0.22 5.52 9.51
N LYS A 60 0.02 6.20 10.63
CA LYS A 60 -0.88 6.16 11.79
C LYS A 60 -2.29 6.61 11.44
N ASN A 61 -2.41 7.67 10.65
CA ASN A 61 -3.69 8.20 10.19
C ASN A 61 -4.40 7.24 9.24
N ILE A 62 -3.67 6.59 8.33
CA ILE A 62 -4.22 5.54 7.45
C ILE A 62 -4.77 4.36 8.27
N LEU A 63 -3.98 3.83 9.21
CA LEU A 63 -4.41 2.69 10.03
C LEU A 63 -5.60 3.04 10.93
N LYS A 64 -5.61 4.24 11.52
CA LYS A 64 -6.74 4.72 12.33
C LYS A 64 -8.02 4.90 11.50
N LYS A 65 -7.92 5.27 10.23
CA LYS A 65 -9.07 5.33 9.31
C LYS A 65 -9.59 3.94 8.95
N ALA A 66 -8.69 2.97 8.74
CA ALA A 66 -9.06 1.60 8.37
C ALA A 66 -9.79 0.84 9.49
N LEU A 67 -9.46 1.10 10.75
CA LEU A 67 -10.03 0.36 11.90
C LEU A 67 -11.57 0.48 12.02
N PRO A 68 -12.19 1.68 12.03
CA PRO A 68 -13.64 1.83 12.20
C PRO A 68 -14.43 1.70 10.89
N ASP A 69 -13.79 1.73 9.72
CA ASP A 69 -14.48 1.71 8.43
C ASP A 69 -15.15 0.35 8.18
N LYS A 70 -16.49 0.35 8.12
CA LYS A 70 -17.31 -0.87 7.94
C LYS A 70 -17.39 -1.35 6.50
N GLU A 71 -17.09 -0.50 5.51
CA GLU A 71 -17.23 -0.85 4.10
C GLU A 71 -15.90 -1.25 3.50
N LYS A 72 -14.86 -0.43 3.73
CA LYS A 72 -13.54 -0.53 3.12
C LYS A 72 -12.44 -0.89 4.11
N GLY A 73 -12.78 -1.07 5.39
CA GLY A 73 -11.82 -1.39 6.43
C GLY A 73 -12.25 -2.55 7.33
N LEU A 74 -11.81 -2.49 8.58
CA LEU A 74 -11.93 -3.55 9.57
C LEU A 74 -13.10 -3.34 10.54
N GLY A 75 -13.97 -2.37 10.30
CA GLY A 75 -15.08 -2.00 11.20
C GLY A 75 -16.16 -3.08 11.34
N LYS A 76 -16.16 -4.12 10.51
CA LYS A 76 -17.01 -5.31 10.65
C LYS A 76 -16.53 -6.25 11.76
N TYR A 77 -15.24 -6.19 12.08
CA TYR A 77 -14.67 -6.91 13.20
C TYR A 77 -14.83 -6.05 14.46
N LYS A 78 -15.06 -6.68 15.61
CA LYS A 78 -15.01 -6.00 16.90
C LYS A 78 -13.61 -6.21 17.45
N GLN A 79 -12.69 -5.27 17.21
CA GLN A 79 -11.31 -5.37 17.66
C GLN A 79 -10.98 -4.44 18.82
N LYS A 80 -10.05 -4.88 19.66
CA LYS A 80 -9.39 -4.06 20.67
C LYS A 80 -7.89 -4.19 20.47
N LEU A 81 -7.21 -3.08 20.21
CA LEU A 81 -5.76 -3.03 20.00
C LEU A 81 -5.07 -2.61 21.30
N GLU A 82 -3.95 -3.25 21.61
CA GLU A 82 -3.02 -2.73 22.61
C GLU A 82 -2.40 -1.39 22.15
N PRO A 83 -2.06 -0.47 23.08
CA PRO A 83 -1.62 0.89 22.74
C PRO A 83 -0.45 0.96 21.76
N LYS A 84 0.50 0.01 21.83
CA LYS A 84 1.73 0.00 21.02
C LYS A 84 1.62 -0.75 19.69
N VAL A 85 0.50 -1.43 19.43
CA VAL A 85 0.35 -2.28 18.23
C VAL A 85 0.48 -1.47 16.95
N LEU A 86 -0.17 -0.30 16.88
CA LEU A 86 -0.08 0.54 15.68
C LEU A 86 1.33 1.07 15.46
N ASP A 87 1.98 1.53 16.52
CA ASP A 87 3.34 2.07 16.44
C ASP A 87 4.33 0.99 15.96
N PHE A 88 4.19 -0.24 16.46
CA PHE A 88 5.00 -1.37 16.00
C PHE A 88 4.76 -1.73 14.52
N ILE A 89 3.50 -1.72 14.06
CA ILE A 89 3.19 -1.95 12.65
C ILE A 89 3.79 -0.86 11.76
N ILE A 90 3.77 0.40 12.21
CA ILE A 90 4.31 1.54 11.48
C ILE A 90 5.84 1.41 11.33
N GLU A 91 6.54 1.03 12.39
CA GLU A 91 7.99 0.79 12.35
C GLU A 91 8.35 -0.32 11.35
N LEU A 92 7.58 -1.40 11.32
CA LEU A 92 7.77 -2.52 10.39
C LEU A 92 7.46 -2.18 8.93
N ALA A 93 6.64 -1.15 8.69
CA ALA A 93 6.16 -0.80 7.36
C ALA A 93 7.16 0.02 6.54
N TYR A 94 8.16 0.63 7.16
CA TYR A 94 9.19 1.46 6.50
C TYR A 94 8.61 2.47 5.49
N GLY A 95 7.49 3.12 5.84
CA GLY A 95 6.82 4.11 4.98
C GLY A 95 5.87 3.52 3.92
N ASP A 96 5.70 2.20 3.85
CA ASP A 96 4.76 1.54 2.92
C ASP A 96 3.40 1.25 3.60
N ALA A 97 2.38 2.00 3.22
CA ALA A 97 1.01 1.81 3.71
C ALA A 97 0.43 0.42 3.37
N ARG A 98 0.81 -0.17 2.23
CA ARG A 98 0.36 -1.52 1.84
C ARG A 98 0.87 -2.54 2.85
N ILE A 99 2.14 -2.46 3.26
CA ILE A 99 2.70 -3.34 4.28
C ILE A 99 1.96 -3.15 5.61
N ALA A 100 1.80 -1.90 6.06
CA ALA A 100 1.13 -1.58 7.31
C ALA A 100 -0.31 -2.12 7.36
N LEU A 101 -1.10 -1.87 6.31
CA LEU A 101 -2.48 -2.32 6.21
C LEU A 101 -2.58 -3.85 6.15
N ASN A 102 -1.73 -4.52 5.39
CA ASN A 102 -1.74 -5.97 5.28
C ASN A 102 -1.41 -6.64 6.62
N VAL A 103 -0.44 -6.11 7.37
CA VAL A 103 -0.10 -6.65 8.70
C VAL A 103 -1.26 -6.48 9.67
N LEU A 104 -1.88 -5.29 9.70
CA LEU A 104 -3.03 -5.02 10.54
C LEU A 104 -4.24 -5.91 10.18
N GLU A 105 -4.56 -5.99 8.90
CA GLU A 105 -5.67 -6.83 8.40
C GLU A 105 -5.46 -8.29 8.78
N PHE A 106 -4.28 -8.83 8.49
CA PHE A 106 -4.00 -10.23 8.76
C PHE A 106 -4.05 -10.54 10.27
N ALA A 107 -3.52 -9.65 11.11
CA ALA A 107 -3.66 -9.77 12.56
C ALA A 107 -5.13 -9.82 13.01
N VAL A 108 -5.98 -8.94 12.48
CA VAL A 108 -7.41 -8.93 12.83
C VAL A 108 -8.12 -10.17 12.33
N ILE A 109 -7.93 -10.56 11.07
CA ILE A 109 -8.64 -11.70 10.45
C ILE A 109 -8.25 -13.03 11.09
N THR A 110 -6.98 -13.22 11.44
CA THR A 110 -6.49 -14.49 12.01
C THR A 110 -6.74 -14.62 13.51
N THR A 111 -6.91 -13.51 14.22
CA THR A 111 -7.19 -13.52 15.66
C THR A 111 -8.62 -13.98 15.92
N LYS A 112 -8.80 -15.12 16.60
CA LYS A 112 -10.12 -15.60 16.99
C LYS A 112 -10.79 -14.63 17.98
N PRO A 113 -12.10 -14.37 17.84
CA PRO A 113 -12.82 -13.58 18.83
C PRO A 113 -12.91 -14.32 20.16
N ASP A 114 -12.92 -13.56 21.25
CA ASP A 114 -13.24 -14.06 22.59
C ASP A 114 -14.74 -14.36 22.76
N THR A 115 -15.14 -14.72 23.98
CA THR A 115 -16.55 -15.03 24.31
C THR A 115 -17.51 -13.85 24.10
N GLN A 116 -17.02 -12.62 23.99
CA GLN A 116 -17.79 -11.41 23.70
C GLN A 116 -17.74 -10.98 22.23
N GLY A 117 -17.15 -11.81 21.37
CA GLY A 117 -16.95 -11.50 19.96
C GLY A 117 -15.79 -10.55 19.69
N VAL A 118 -14.97 -10.20 20.71
CA VAL A 118 -13.89 -9.21 20.59
C VAL A 118 -12.59 -9.89 20.18
N ARG A 119 -11.93 -9.33 19.17
CA ARG A 119 -10.60 -9.74 18.72
C ARG A 119 -9.56 -8.86 19.42
N ASN A 120 -8.86 -9.44 20.39
CA ASN A 120 -7.82 -8.75 21.15
C ASN A 120 -6.50 -8.82 20.39
N ILE A 121 -6.08 -7.71 19.81
CA ILE A 121 -4.87 -7.60 18.99
C ILE A 121 -3.73 -7.10 19.88
N THR A 122 -2.73 -7.95 20.07
CA THR A 122 -1.57 -7.73 20.94
C THR A 122 -0.29 -7.65 20.13
N LEU A 123 0.79 -7.13 20.72
CA LEU A 123 2.11 -7.10 20.06
C LEU A 123 2.58 -8.49 19.64
N LYS A 124 2.37 -9.49 20.49
CA LYS A 124 2.74 -10.89 20.21
C LYS A 124 2.05 -11.42 18.95
N ILE A 125 0.79 -11.06 18.72
CA ILE A 125 0.07 -11.45 17.51
C ILE A 125 0.75 -10.83 16.28
N ILE A 126 1.13 -9.55 16.36
CA ILE A 126 1.83 -8.91 15.23
C ILE A 126 3.17 -9.60 14.94
N GLU A 127 3.95 -9.94 15.95
CA GLU A 127 5.20 -10.69 15.80
C GLU A 127 4.98 -12.05 15.13
N GLU A 128 3.97 -12.82 15.56
CA GLU A 128 3.62 -14.11 14.95
C GLU A 128 3.17 -13.97 13.49
N VAL A 129 2.41 -12.91 13.18
CA VAL A 129 1.96 -12.60 11.82
C VAL A 129 3.14 -12.31 10.90
N VAL A 130 4.07 -11.49 11.38
CA VAL A 130 5.27 -11.10 10.65
C VAL A 130 6.16 -12.31 10.39
N GLN A 131 6.40 -13.14 11.40
CA GLN A 131 7.18 -14.39 11.26
C GLN A 131 6.57 -15.34 10.22
N LYS A 132 5.24 -15.54 10.26
CA LYS A 132 4.55 -16.40 9.27
C LYS A 132 4.64 -15.88 7.84
N ARG A 133 4.77 -14.56 7.67
CA ARG A 133 4.93 -13.94 6.35
C ARG A 133 6.32 -14.17 5.77
N TYR A 134 7.37 -14.20 6.61
CA TYR A 134 8.75 -14.49 6.17
C TYR A 134 9.04 -15.97 5.91
N LEU A 135 8.14 -16.87 6.31
CA LEU A 135 8.26 -18.31 6.07
C LEU A 135 7.58 -18.78 4.76
N ARG A 136 7.11 -17.85 3.92
CA ARG A 136 6.49 -18.12 2.61
C ARG A 136 7.35 -17.64 1.46
#